data_AF-A0A7K5V893-F1
#
_entry.id   AF-A0A7K5V893-F1
#
_cell.length_a   1.000
_cell.length_b   1.000
_cell.length_c   1.000
_cell.angle_alpha   90.00
_cell.angle_beta   90.00
_cell.angle_gamma   90.00
#
_symmetry.space_group_name_H-M   'P 1'
#
loop_
_entity.id
_entity.type
_entity.pdbx_description
1 polymer ?
#
loop_
_entity_poly.entity_id
_entity_poly.type
_entity_poly.pdbx_seq_one_letter_code
_entity_poly.pdbx_strand_id
1 'polypeptide(L)'
;QEQARRLLALQPRLGPEHREGAAAQLLLLGLSTEAALALLERSPALLRLPTERLRERAEELRRLGLDGGRLLRAVSRCPQL
;
A
#
# COMPACT_ATOMS: atom_id res chain seq x y z
N GLN A 1 -6.34 7.69 -16.01
CA GLN A 1 -5.39 6.76 -16.69
C GLN A 1 -3.97 6.87 -16.14
N GLU A 2 -3.53 8.03 -15.66
CA GLU A 2 -2.17 8.22 -15.10
C GLU A 2 -1.84 7.30 -13.92
N GLN A 3 -2.75 7.18 -12.94
CA GLN A 3 -2.55 6.35 -11.74
C GLN A 3 -2.34 4.86 -12.05
N ALA A 4 -3.06 4.32 -13.04
CA ALA A 4 -2.89 2.94 -13.48
C ALA A 4 -1.51 2.73 -14.13
N ARG A 5 -1.04 3.68 -14.95
CA ARG A 5 0.30 3.63 -15.54
C ARG A 5 1.39 3.68 -14.47
N ARG A 6 1.24 4.56 -13.48
CA ARG A 6 2.15 4.63 -12.32
C ARG A 6 2.21 3.30 -11.58
N LEU A 7 1.06 2.71 -11.27
CA LEU A 7 0.99 1.40 -10.61
C LEU A 7 1.73 0.32 -11.41
N LEU A 8 1.51 0.27 -12.73
CA LEU A 8 2.15 -0.71 -13.60
C LEU A 8 3.66 -0.48 -13.76
N ALA A 9 4.13 0.75 -13.60
CA ALA A 9 5.55 1.08 -13.62
C ALA A 9 6.28 0.69 -12.32
N LEU A 10 5.57 0.47 -11.21
CA LEU A 10 6.17 0.08 -9.93
C LEU A 10 6.68 -1.35 -9.97
N GLN A 11 7.99 -1.52 -9.78
CA GLN A 11 8.65 -2.82 -9.79
C GLN A 11 8.18 -3.73 -10.95
N PRO A 12 8.60 -3.43 -12.19
CA PRO A 12 8.11 -4.09 -13.40
C PRO A 12 8.29 -5.62 -13.43
N ARG A 13 9.20 -6.13 -12.59
CA ARG A 13 9.48 -7.57 -12.44
C ARG A 13 8.39 -8.34 -11.69
N LEU A 14 7.57 -7.67 -10.89
CA LEU A 14 6.44 -8.29 -10.18
C LEU A 14 5.23 -8.40 -11.12
N GLY A 15 4.35 -9.37 -10.92
CA GLY A 15 3.12 -9.47 -11.72
C GLY A 15 2.20 -8.26 -11.50
N PRO A 16 1.41 -7.84 -12.51
CA PRO A 16 0.46 -6.74 -12.36
C PRO A 16 -0.56 -7.01 -11.25
N GLU A 17 -1.05 -8.25 -11.15
CA GLU A 17 -2.00 -8.73 -10.13
C GLU A 17 -1.47 -8.52 -8.71
N HIS A 18 -0.16 -8.70 -8.51
CA HIS A 18 0.49 -8.49 -7.22
C HIS A 18 0.50 -7.01 -6.82
N ARG A 19 0.80 -6.12 -7.77
CA ARG A 19 0.80 -4.67 -7.54
C ARG A 19 -0.61 -4.16 -7.26
N GLU A 20 -1.58 -4.66 -8.02
CA GLU A 20 -3.00 -4.38 -7.82
C GLU A 20 -3.48 -4.88 -6.46
N GLY A 21 -3.10 -6.09 -6.07
CA GLY A 21 -3.40 -6.64 -4.74
C GLY A 21 -2.85 -5.77 -3.62
N ALA A 22 -1.59 -5.33 -3.73
CA ALA A 22 -0.98 -4.43 -2.75
C ALA A 22 -1.69 -3.07 -2.69
N ALA A 23 -1.99 -2.46 -3.85
CA ALA A 23 -2.74 -1.21 -3.92
C ALA A 23 -4.14 -1.36 -3.31
N ALA A 24 -4.82 -2.47 -3.58
CA ALA A 24 -6.14 -2.77 -3.05
C ALA A 24 -6.13 -2.84 -1.51
N GLN A 25 -5.11 -3.46 -0.89
CA GLN A 25 -5.00 -3.48 0.58
C GLN A 25 -4.88 -2.08 1.17
N LEU A 26 -4.09 -1.19 0.55
CA LEU A 26 -3.94 0.19 1.01
C LEU A 26 -5.24 1.01 0.84
N LEU A 27 -5.96 0.80 -0.26
CA LEU A 27 -7.27 1.42 -0.47
C LEU A 27 -8.31 0.93 0.55
N LEU A 28 -8.30 -0.37 0.88
CA LEU A 28 -9.16 -0.96 1.91
C LEU A 28 -8.82 -0.49 3.33
N LEU A 29 -7.58 -0.06 3.55
CA LEU A 29 -7.15 0.67 4.75
C LEU A 29 -7.63 2.13 4.74
N GLY A 30 -8.39 2.59 3.75
CA GLY A 30 -8.95 3.94 3.69
C GLY A 30 -7.99 5.00 3.13
N LEU A 31 -6.89 4.60 2.48
CA LEU A 31 -6.04 5.55 1.76
C LEU A 31 -6.71 5.96 0.45
N SER A 32 -6.46 7.21 0.03
CA SER A 32 -6.78 7.60 -1.35
C SER A 32 -5.84 6.91 -2.34
N THR A 33 -6.25 6.81 -3.60
CA THR A 33 -5.41 6.26 -4.68
C THR A 33 -4.05 6.95 -4.75
N GLU A 34 -4.02 8.28 -4.60
CA GLU A 34 -2.77 9.04 -4.63
C GLU A 34 -1.86 8.70 -3.44
N ALA A 35 -2.43 8.61 -2.24
CA ALA A 35 -1.67 8.28 -1.04
C ALA A 35 -1.16 6.83 -1.06
N ALA A 36 -1.96 5.89 -1.59
CA ALA A 36 -1.55 4.51 -1.76
C ALA A 36 -0.39 4.38 -2.76
N LEU A 37 -0.47 5.04 -3.91
CA LEU A 37 0.61 5.05 -4.90
C LEU A 37 1.88 5.69 -4.34
N ALA A 38 1.78 6.85 -3.69
CA ALA A 38 2.93 7.52 -3.08
C ALA A 38 3.58 6.64 -1.99
N LEU A 39 2.80 5.87 -1.23
CA LEU A 39 3.33 4.93 -0.25
C LEU A 39 4.07 3.76 -0.91
N LEU A 40 3.52 3.18 -1.97
CA LEU A 40 4.17 2.08 -2.71
C LEU A 40 5.46 2.56 -3.42
N GLU A 41 5.47 3.79 -3.93
CA GLU A 41 6.64 4.46 -4.51
C GLU A 41 7.73 4.68 -3.46
N ARG A 42 7.37 5.18 -2.28
CA ARG A 42 8.31 5.45 -1.18
C ARG A 42 8.82 4.19 -0.49
N SER A 43 8.00 3.14 -0.43
CA SER A 43 8.32 1.88 0.24
C SER A 43 8.21 0.68 -0.71
N PRO A 44 9.16 0.52 -1.66
CA PRO A 44 9.18 -0.62 -2.58
C PRO A 44 9.18 -1.99 -1.88
N ALA A 45 9.67 -2.05 -0.64
CA ALA A 45 9.66 -3.27 0.15
C ALA A 45 8.25 -3.83 0.39
N LEU A 46 7.21 -2.97 0.43
CA LEU A 46 5.81 -3.41 0.57
C LEU A 46 5.40 -4.32 -0.58
N LEU A 47 5.79 -3.97 -1.81
CA LEU A 47 5.50 -4.78 -2.99
C LEU A 47 6.30 -6.09 -3.02
N ARG A 48 7.31 -6.28 -2.17
CA ARG A 48 8.04 -7.56 -2.09
C ARG A 48 7.39 -8.55 -1.12
N LEU A 49 6.46 -8.08 -0.30
CA LEU A 49 5.68 -8.95 0.57
C LEU A 49 4.62 -9.68 -0.26
N PRO A 50 4.34 -10.97 0.03
CA PRO A 50 3.18 -11.65 -0.53
C PRO A 50 1.88 -10.89 -0.22
N THR A 51 0.93 -10.87 -1.15
CA THR A 51 -0.35 -10.16 -1.01
C THR A 51 -1.11 -10.59 0.26
N GLU A 52 -1.02 -11.86 0.63
CA GLU A 52 -1.61 -12.44 1.84
C GLU A 52 -1.03 -11.81 3.10
N ARG A 53 0.29 -11.58 3.14
CA ARG A 53 0.96 -10.90 4.26
C ARG A 53 0.56 -9.43 4.33
N LEU A 54 0.42 -8.77 3.19
CA LEU A 54 -0.09 -7.40 3.15
C LEU A 54 -1.53 -7.31 3.68
N ARG A 55 -2.38 -8.29 3.34
CA ARG A 55 -3.75 -8.38 3.85
C ARG A 55 -3.78 -8.57 5.37
N GLU A 56 -3.01 -9.53 5.89
CA GLU A 56 -2.88 -9.77 7.34
C GLU A 56 -2.48 -8.49 8.07
N ARG A 57 -1.44 -7.79 7.58
CA ARG A 57 -0.98 -6.52 8.15
C ARG A 57 -2.05 -5.42 8.06
N ALA A 58 -2.76 -5.33 6.95
CA ALA A 58 -3.84 -4.37 6.79
C ALA A 58 -4.98 -4.61 7.79
N GLU A 59 -5.33 -5.87 8.03
CA GLU A 59 -6.33 -6.23 9.04
C GLU A 59 -5.87 -5.90 10.46
N GLU A 60 -4.61 -6.17 10.80
CA GLU A 60 -4.01 -5.78 12.08
C GLU A 60 -4.06 -4.26 12.30
N LEU A 61 -3.60 -3.48 11.31
CA LEU A 61 -3.61 -2.02 11.37
C LEU A 61 -5.04 -1.48 11.56
N ARG A 62 -6.01 -2.03 10.83
CA ARG A 62 -7.42 -1.65 10.99
C ARG A 62 -7.95 -2.00 12.38
N ARG A 63 -7.62 -3.18 12.93
CA ARG A 63 -7.99 -3.57 14.31
C ARG A 63 -7.39 -2.63 15.37
N LEU A 64 -6.20 -2.08 15.11
CA LEU A 64 -5.54 -1.09 15.97
C LEU A 64 -6.08 0.34 15.76
N GLY A 65 -7.03 0.56 14.85
CA GLY A 65 -7.55 1.89 14.50
C GLY A 65 -6.54 2.75 13.73
N LEU A 66 -5.58 2.11 13.05
CA LEU A 66 -4.59 2.73 12.17
C LEU A 66 -5.03 2.61 10.71
N ASP A 67 -6.04 3.40 10.35
CA ASP A 67 -6.59 3.49 8.99
C ASP A 67 -6.60 4.94 8.47
N GLY A 68 -6.79 5.08 7.16
CA GLY A 68 -6.90 6.33 6.42
C GLY A 68 -5.88 7.39 6.84
N GLY A 69 -6.38 8.53 7.30
CA GLY A 69 -5.53 9.64 7.75
C GLY A 69 -4.70 9.34 9.00
N ARG A 70 -5.13 8.43 9.87
CA ARG A 70 -4.34 8.00 11.05
C ARG A 70 -3.14 7.18 10.59
N LEU A 71 -3.34 6.27 9.64
CA LEU A 71 -2.25 5.51 9.04
C LEU A 71 -1.23 6.43 8.36
N LEU A 72 -1.67 7.39 7.54
CA LEU A 72 -0.74 8.34 6.89
C LEU A 72 0.11 9.13 7.90
N ARG A 73 -0.49 9.60 9.00
CA ARG A 73 0.25 10.26 10.08
C ARG A 73 1.20 9.31 10.82
N ALA A 74 0.83 8.04 10.97
CA ALA A 74 1.69 7.05 11.60
C ALA A 74 2.90 6.77 10.70
N VAL A 75 2.70 6.51 9.40
CA VAL A 75 3.80 6.25 8.45
C VAL A 75 4.66 7.49 8.21
N SER A 76 4.12 8.71 8.33
CA SER A 76 4.94 9.94 8.24
C SER A 76 5.89 10.08 9.43
N ARG A 77 5.53 9.54 10.61
CA ARG A 77 6.36 9.58 11.83
C ARG A 77 7.24 8.34 11.96
N CYS A 78 6.79 7.20 11.46
CA CYS A 78 7.47 5.92 11.48
C CYS A 78 7.36 5.24 10.10
N PRO A 79 8.28 5.52 9.16
CA PRO A 79 8.21 5.00 7.79
C PRO A 79 8.29 3.48 7.67
N GLN A 80 8.67 2.77 8.74
CA GLN A 80 8.80 1.31 8.80
C GLN A 80 7.52 0.59 9.27
N LEU A 81 6.50 1.34 9.68
CA LEU A 81 5.17 0.81 10.00
C LEU A 81 4.51 0.20 8.75
#